data_AF-A0A972GP31-F1
#
_entry.id   AF-A0A972GP31-F1
#
_cell.length_a   1.000
_cell.length_b   1.000
_cell.length_c   1.000
_cell.angle_alpha   90.00
_cell.angle_beta   90.00
_cell.angle_gamma   90.00
#
_symmetry.space_group_name_H-M   'P 1'
#
loop_
_entity.id
_entity.type
_entity.pdbx_description
1 polymer ?
#
loop_
_entity_poly.entity_id
_entity_poly.type
_entity_poly.pdbx_seq_one_letter_code
_entity_poly.pdbx_strand_id
1 'polypeptide(L)'
;MTHDQTQELAEAQRLADWLKDELTRQRAANSELRRAVADMARAFQETLARANDAAEQGDIELVKRITYENRRAWQQYLQQIVAAASTKPKPDSDDTV
;
A
#
# COMPACT_ATOMS: atom_id res chain seq x y z
N MET A 1 -18.73 -8.08 -42.42
CA MET A 1 -18.86 -7.29 -41.19
C MET A 1 -19.02 -5.84 -41.60
N THR A 2 -19.95 -5.12 -41.00
CA THR A 2 -20.14 -3.69 -41.28
C THR A 2 -18.99 -2.88 -40.67
N HIS A 3 -18.74 -1.67 -41.18
CA HIS A 3 -17.69 -0.79 -40.67
C HIS A 3 -17.90 -0.49 -39.16
N ASP A 4 -19.17 -0.34 -38.74
CA ASP A 4 -19.61 -0.22 -37.34
C ASP A 4 -19.14 -1.38 -36.46
N GLN A 5 -19.40 -2.63 -36.88
CA GLN A 5 -18.98 -3.83 -36.14
C GLN A 5 -17.46 -3.92 -35.98
N THR A 6 -16.71 -3.35 -36.93
CA THR A 6 -15.25 -3.34 -36.90
C THR A 6 -14.72 -2.29 -35.92
N GLN A 7 -15.40 -1.14 -35.81
CA GLN A 7 -15.08 -0.09 -34.84
C GLN A 7 -15.43 -0.51 -33.41
N GLU A 8 -16.61 -1.09 -33.19
CA GLU A 8 -17.01 -1.64 -31.88
C GLU A 8 -16.03 -2.71 -31.38
N LEU A 9 -15.57 -3.59 -32.27
CA LEU A 9 -14.58 -4.62 -31.92
C LEU A 9 -13.23 -4.00 -31.51
N ALA A 10 -12.79 -2.95 -32.21
CA ALA A 10 -11.55 -2.25 -31.89
C ALA A 10 -11.65 -1.51 -30.55
N GLU A 11 -12.80 -0.90 -30.24
CA GLU A 11 -13.07 -0.27 -28.95
C GLU A 11 -13.10 -1.29 -27.80
N ALA A 12 -13.78 -2.42 -28.01
CA ALA A 12 -13.81 -3.51 -27.03
C ALA A 12 -12.40 -4.05 -26.74
N GLN A 13 -11.56 -4.16 -27.78
CA GLN A 13 -10.17 -4.59 -27.61
C GLN A 13 -9.34 -3.56 -26.82
N ARG A 14 -9.45 -2.27 -27.15
CA ARG A 14 -8.77 -1.19 -26.40
C ARG A 14 -9.17 -1.17 -24.92
N LEU A 15 -10.46 -1.32 -24.64
CA LEU A 15 -10.96 -1.40 -23.27
C LEU A 15 -10.43 -2.64 -22.56
N ALA A 16 -10.42 -3.80 -23.23
CA ALA A 16 -9.90 -5.04 -22.65
C ALA A 16 -8.41 -4.92 -22.29
N ASP A 17 -7.61 -4.26 -23.13
CA ASP A 17 -6.18 -4.08 -22.86
C ASP A 17 -5.95 -3.07 -21.73
N TRP A 18 -6.69 -1.96 -21.71
CA TRP A 18 -6.65 -1.03 -20.58
C TRP A 18 -7.03 -1.70 -19.24
N LEU A 19 -8.07 -2.55 -19.23
CA LEU A 19 -8.49 -3.28 -18.03
C LEU A 19 -7.43 -4.28 -17.54
N LYS A 20 -6.70 -4.96 -18.45
CA LYS A 20 -5.60 -5.85 -18.09
C LYS A 20 -4.44 -5.10 -17.47
N ASP A 21 -4.09 -3.95 -18.05
CA ASP A 21 -3.02 -3.11 -17.52
C ASP A 21 -3.39 -2.56 -16.14
N GLU A 22 -4.63 -2.10 -15.99
CA GLU A 22 -5.12 -1.63 -14.69
C GLU A 22 -5.14 -2.74 -13.64
N LEU A 23 -5.60 -3.95 -13.99
CA LEU A 23 -5.54 -5.10 -13.09
C LEU A 23 -4.10 -5.43 -12.66
N THR A 24 -3.14 -5.32 -13.58
CA THR A 24 -1.72 -5.56 -13.29
C THR A 24 -1.18 -4.51 -12.33
N ARG A 25 -1.49 -3.23 -12.56
CA ARG A 25 -1.14 -2.12 -11.65
C ARG A 25 -1.74 -2.31 -10.25
N GLN A 26 -3.03 -2.64 -10.17
CA GLN A 26 -3.72 -2.88 -8.90
C GLN A 26 -3.13 -4.08 -8.14
N ARG A 27 -2.70 -5.14 -8.83
CA ARG A 27 -1.99 -6.27 -8.20
C ARG A 27 -0.65 -5.87 -7.63
N ALA A 28 0.13 -5.06 -8.34
CA ALA A 28 1.41 -4.55 -7.86
C ALA A 28 1.22 -3.70 -6.59
N ALA A 29 0.30 -2.73 -6.62
CA ALA A 29 -0.04 -1.88 -5.48
C ALA A 29 -0.51 -2.69 -4.26
N ASN A 30 -1.36 -3.71 -4.47
CA ASN A 30 -1.77 -4.62 -3.40
C ASN A 30 -0.60 -5.40 -2.79
N SER A 31 0.38 -5.81 -3.60
CA SER A 31 1.56 -6.51 -3.09
C SER A 31 2.41 -5.61 -2.20
N GLU A 32 2.59 -4.35 -2.59
CA GLU A 32 3.34 -3.34 -1.83
C GLU A 32 2.64 -3.02 -0.51
N LEU A 33 1.32 -2.83 -0.53
CA LEU A 33 0.52 -2.63 0.68
C LEU A 33 0.64 -3.80 1.66
N ARG A 34 0.54 -5.04 1.16
CA ARG A 34 0.70 -6.24 2.01
C ARG A 34 2.10 -6.30 2.62
N ARG A 35 3.13 -5.95 1.86
CA ARG A 35 4.50 -5.89 2.37
C ARG A 35 4.66 -4.82 3.44
N ALA A 36 4.19 -3.59 3.19
CA ALA A 36 4.25 -2.49 4.15
C ALA A 36 3.54 -2.84 5.46
N VAL A 37 2.36 -3.47 5.39
CA VAL A 37 1.61 -3.94 6.56
C VAL A 37 2.36 -5.05 7.30
N ALA A 38 2.97 -6.00 6.58
CA ALA A 38 3.75 -7.07 7.20
C ALA A 38 4.97 -6.54 7.96
N ASP A 39 5.69 -5.58 7.38
CA ASP A 39 6.86 -4.96 8.00
C ASP A 39 6.45 -4.13 9.24
N MET A 40 5.33 -3.41 9.17
CA MET A 40 4.74 -2.70 10.31
C MET A 40 4.33 -3.66 11.44
N ALA A 41 3.70 -4.79 11.11
CA ALA A 41 3.33 -5.81 12.10
C ALA A 41 4.56 -6.39 12.81
N ARG A 42 5.63 -6.68 12.05
CA ARG A 42 6.89 -7.18 12.62
C ARG A 42 7.51 -6.16 13.58
N ALA A 43 7.64 -4.91 13.16
CA ALA A 43 8.19 -3.84 14.01
C ALA A 43 7.39 -3.67 15.30
N PHE A 44 6.06 -3.77 15.23
CA PHE A 44 5.19 -3.69 16.41
C PHE A 44 5.36 -4.88 17.37
N GLN A 45 5.52 -6.10 16.84
CA GLN A 45 5.77 -7.28 17.66
C GLN A 45 7.12 -7.20 18.38
N GLU A 46 8.18 -6.78 17.68
CA GLU A 46 9.52 -6.63 18.27
C GLU A 46 9.53 -5.62 19.41
N THR A 47 8.83 -4.50 19.26
CA THR A 47 8.78 -3.46 20.28
C THR A 47 7.87 -3.83 21.44
N LEU A 48 6.81 -4.61 21.21
CA LEU A 48 6.03 -5.23 22.29
C LEU A 48 6.88 -6.19 23.12
N ALA A 49 7.68 -7.04 22.48
CA ALA A 49 8.59 -7.95 23.17
C ALA A 49 9.59 -7.17 24.05
N ARG A 50 10.22 -6.13 23.49
CA ARG A 50 11.14 -5.26 24.26
C ARG A 50 10.46 -4.55 25.43
N ALA A 51 9.21 -4.11 25.26
CA ALA A 51 8.45 -3.49 26.34
C ALA A 51 8.11 -4.51 27.43
N ASN A 52 7.77 -5.76 27.06
CA ASN A 52 7.53 -6.84 28.00
C ASN A 52 8.80 -7.16 28.81
N ASP A 53 9.95 -7.33 28.13
CA ASP A 53 11.23 -7.60 28.79
C ASP A 53 11.61 -6.49 29.79
N ALA A 54 11.38 -5.23 29.42
CA ALA A 54 11.62 -4.09 30.31
C ALA A 54 10.67 -4.09 31.52
N ALA A 55 9.41 -4.48 31.32
CA ALA A 55 8.43 -4.60 32.39
C ALA A 55 8.79 -5.73 33.37
N GLU A 56 9.23 -6.88 32.87
CA GLU A 56 9.71 -8.01 33.69
C GLU A 56 10.93 -7.63 34.54
N GLN A 57 11.77 -6.72 34.02
CA GLN A 57 12.94 -6.18 34.73
C GLN A 57 12.58 -5.02 35.69
N GLY A 58 11.33 -4.56 35.70
CA GLY A 58 10.87 -3.44 36.52
C GLY A 58 11.29 -2.05 36.02
N ASP A 59 11.80 -1.93 34.78
CA ASP A 59 12.18 -0.65 34.18
C ASP A 59 10.98 0.05 33.52
N ILE A 60 10.16 0.66 34.37
CA ILE A 60 8.95 1.38 33.94
C ILE A 60 9.26 2.58 33.03
N GLU A 61 10.43 3.23 33.19
CA GLU A 61 10.81 4.36 32.35
C GLU A 61 11.17 3.91 30.93
N LEU A 62 11.82 2.75 30.79
CA LEU A 62 12.06 2.14 29.49
C LEU A 62 10.75 1.69 28.82
N VAL A 63 9.82 1.11 29.56
CA VAL A 63 8.47 0.75 29.04
C VAL A 63 7.76 1.98 28.47
N LYS A 64 7.73 3.09 29.21
CA LYS A 64 7.13 4.36 28.75
C LYS A 64 7.80 4.84 27.48
N ARG A 65 9.13 4.85 27.44
CA ARG A 65 9.92 5.30 26.27
C ARG A 65 9.59 4.48 25.02
N ILE A 66 9.64 3.15 25.13
CA ILE A 66 9.30 2.22 24.04
C ILE A 66 7.86 2.46 23.57
N THR A 67 6.92 2.70 24.48
CA THR A 67 5.52 2.98 24.14
C THR A 67 5.37 4.27 23.33
N TYR A 68 6.10 5.35 23.69
CA TYR A 68 6.09 6.59 22.93
C TYR A 68 6.76 6.46 21.56
N GLU A 69 7.91 5.77 21.49
CA GLU A 69 8.59 5.46 20.24
C GLU A 69 7.69 4.67 19.30
N ASN A 70 7.00 3.65 19.83
CA ASN A 70 6.01 2.87 19.11
C ASN A 70 4.88 3.70 18.54
N ARG A 71 4.30 4.59 19.35
CA ARG A 71 3.22 5.48 18.89
C ARG A 71 3.67 6.35 17.71
N ARG A 72 4.89 6.90 17.78
CA ARG A 72 5.45 7.74 16.72
C ARG A 72 5.70 6.92 15.45
N ALA A 73 6.30 5.74 15.57
CA ALA A 73 6.53 4.84 14.44
C ALA A 73 5.20 4.44 13.78
N TRP A 74 4.18 4.10 14.58
CA TRP A 74 2.82 3.79 14.08
C TRP A 74 2.21 4.94 13.27
N GLN A 75 2.33 6.18 13.73
CA GLN A 75 1.85 7.34 12.99
C GLN A 75 2.54 7.49 11.64
N GLN A 76 3.87 7.26 11.58
CA GLN A 76 4.60 7.30 10.32
C GLN A 76 4.18 6.17 9.36
N TYR A 77 4.00 4.94 9.86
CA TYR A 77 3.53 3.83 9.03
C TYR A 77 2.13 4.07 8.47
N LEU A 78 1.20 4.61 9.27
CA LEU A 78 -0.13 4.96 8.78
C LEU A 78 -0.08 6.02 7.68
N GLN A 79 0.79 7.03 7.79
CA GLN A 79 0.99 8.02 6.74
C GLN A 79 1.50 7.39 5.44
N GLN A 80 2.42 6.42 5.52
CA GLN A 80 2.93 5.71 4.34
C GLN A 80 1.84 4.86 3.67
N ILE A 81 1.03 4.14 4.44
CA ILE A 81 -0.09 3.34 3.92
C ILE A 81 -1.12 4.25 3.25
N VAL A 82 -1.48 5.37 3.88
CA VAL A 82 -2.41 6.35 3.29
C VAL A 82 -1.85 6.96 2.01
N ALA A 83 -0.56 7.31 1.97
CA ALA A 83 0.09 7.82 0.77
C ALA A 83 0.07 6.80 -0.37
N ALA A 84 0.43 5.54 -0.08
CA ALA A 84 0.38 4.46 -1.06
C ALA A 84 -1.03 4.23 -1.61
N ALA A 85 -2.05 4.24 -0.73
CA ALA A 85 -3.45 4.08 -1.12
C ALA A 85 -4.02 5.31 -1.88
N SER A 86 -3.49 6.50 -1.62
CA SER A 86 -3.95 7.76 -2.26
C SER A 86 -3.26 8.05 -3.59
N THR A 87 -2.26 7.26 -3.97
CA THR A 87 -1.56 7.43 -5.23
C THR A 87 -2.50 7.04 -6.37
N LYS A 88 -3.27 8.03 -6.89
CA LYS A 88 -4.13 7.84 -8.06
C LYS A 88 -3.27 7.42 -9.26
N PRO A 89 -3.79 6.55 -10.14
CA PRO A 89 -3.14 6.28 -11.41
C PRO A 89 -3.01 7.60 -12.15
N LYS A 90 -1.81 7.94 -12.60
CA LYS A 90 -1.63 9.04 -13.55
C LYS A 90 -2.34 8.58 -14.83
N PRO A 91 -3.40 9.25 -15.29
CA PRO A 91 -3.92 8.95 -16.61
C PRO A 91 -2.79 9.27 -17.59
N ASP A 92 -2.44 8.33 -18.45
CA ASP A 92 -1.54 8.60 -19.57
C ASP A 92 -2.22 9.66 -20.42
N SER A 93 -1.80 10.90 -20.23
CA SER A 93 -2.12 12.02 -21.09
C SER A 93 -1.29 11.83 -22.35
N ASP A 94 -1.81 11.05 -23.29
CA ASP A 94 -1.33 11.01 -24.66
C ASP A 94 -2.51 10.84 -25.62
N ASP A 95 -3.36 11.87 -25.67
CA ASP A 95 -4.14 12.18 -26.87
C ASP A 95 -3.52 13.45 -27.48
N THR A 96 -2.37 13.26 -28.11
CA THR A 96 -1.88 14.17 -29.15
C THR A 96 -1.95 13.42 -30.48
N VAL A 97 -3.00 13.71 -31.27
CA VAL A 97 -3.05 13.96 -32.74
C VAL A 97 -4.49 13.84 -33.23
#